data_AF-M3I8E3-F1
#
_entry.id   AF-M3I8E3-F1
#
_cell.length_a   1.000
_cell.length_b   1.000
_cell.length_c   1.000
_cell.angle_alpha   90.00
_cell.angle_beta   90.00
_cell.angle_gamma   90.00
#
_symmetry.space_group_name_H-M   'P 1'
#
loop_
_entity.id
_entity.type
_entity.pdbx_description
1 polymer ?
#
loop_
_entity_poly.entity_id
_entity_poly.type
_entity_poly.pdbx_seq_one_letter_code
_entity_poly.pdbx_strand_id
1 'polypeptide(L)'
;MKREDTNSLAQEIAGIFESIRENTYKGGNRFLLTGHLEIGALLNREFNSYILNEKSKQRMKTLTEKIGKVVKINFSKRTLYHALKFYQAYHGKKLDFRLSWSHYRILSAISNITTRKKLEKEAGDKGWNRDLLERYARESGYYGGSKSLKWNRPSGENYCYKIVKNEISSQKNFGSI
;
A
#
# COMPACT_ATOMS: atom_id res chain seq x y z
N MET A 1 10.62 -24.94 -15.50
CA MET A 1 9.98 -24.87 -14.17
C MET A 1 8.49 -25.12 -14.35
N LYS A 2 7.97 -26.26 -13.87
CA LYS A 2 6.52 -26.58 -13.98
C LYS A 2 5.75 -25.52 -13.18
N ARG A 3 4.75 -24.89 -13.82
CA ARG A 3 3.90 -23.90 -13.14
C ARG A 3 3.06 -24.65 -12.10
N GLU A 4 3.11 -24.19 -10.87
CA GLU A 4 2.26 -24.70 -9.79
C GLU A 4 0.79 -24.52 -10.16
N ASP A 5 -0.02 -25.56 -9.93
CA ASP A 5 -1.45 -25.45 -10.12
C ASP A 5 -1.99 -24.35 -9.18
N THR A 6 -2.80 -23.46 -9.74
CA THR A 6 -3.41 -22.35 -8.99
C THR A 6 -4.31 -22.87 -7.86
N ASN A 7 -4.85 -24.09 -7.98
CA ASN A 7 -5.57 -24.72 -6.87
C ASN A 7 -4.64 -25.11 -5.72
N SER A 8 -3.51 -25.75 -6.02
CA SER A 8 -2.53 -26.17 -5.01
C SER A 8 -1.99 -24.96 -4.24
N LEU A 9 -1.60 -23.90 -4.95
CA LEU A 9 -1.14 -22.65 -4.31
C LEU A 9 -2.23 -22.00 -3.45
N ALA A 10 -3.49 -22.03 -3.89
CA ALA A 10 -4.61 -21.50 -3.11
C ALA A 10 -4.82 -22.29 -1.81
N GLN A 11 -4.72 -23.62 -1.87
CA GLN A 11 -4.84 -24.49 -0.69
C GLN A 11 -3.69 -24.29 0.29
N GLU A 12 -2.46 -24.17 -0.20
CA GLU A 12 -1.28 -23.90 0.63
C GLU A 12 -1.42 -22.56 1.38
N ILE A 13 -1.75 -21.48 0.67
CA ILE A 13 -1.98 -20.17 1.28
C ILE A 13 -3.15 -20.20 2.27
N ALA A 14 -4.24 -20.89 1.93
CA ALA A 14 -5.38 -21.05 2.83
C ALA A 14 -4.99 -21.80 4.12
N GLY A 15 -4.18 -22.86 4.02
CA GLY A 15 -3.66 -23.59 5.17
C GLY A 15 -2.82 -22.71 6.10
N ILE A 16 -1.99 -21.80 5.55
CA ILE A 16 -1.24 -20.85 6.36
C ILE A 16 -2.18 -19.88 7.08
N PHE A 17 -3.25 -19.38 6.42
CA PHE A 17 -4.24 -18.53 7.08
C PHE A 17 -4.97 -19.22 8.23
N GLU A 18 -5.34 -20.49 8.06
CA GLU A 18 -5.96 -21.28 9.13
C GLU A 18 -4.97 -21.49 10.29
N SER A 19 -3.71 -21.84 10.00
CA SER A 19 -2.65 -21.95 11.02
C SER A 19 -2.42 -20.65 11.79
N ILE A 20 -2.41 -19.50 11.09
CA ILE A 20 -2.36 -18.18 11.74
C ILE A 20 -3.55 -18.04 12.69
N ARG A 21 -4.79 -18.34 12.25
CA ARG A 21 -6.00 -18.21 13.06
C ARG A 21 -5.93 -19.07 14.32
N GLU A 22 -5.47 -20.31 14.18
CA GLU A 22 -5.36 -21.28 15.29
C GLU A 22 -4.24 -20.97 16.28
N ASN A 23 -3.22 -20.18 15.90
CA ASN A 23 -2.05 -19.94 16.73
C ASN A 23 -1.85 -18.49 17.16
N THR A 24 -2.65 -17.55 16.64
CA THR A 24 -2.55 -16.11 17.00
C THR A 24 -2.71 -15.88 18.50
N TYR A 25 -3.59 -16.63 19.18
CA TYR A 25 -3.75 -16.52 20.63
C TYR A 25 -2.58 -17.10 21.42
N LYS A 26 -1.77 -18.00 20.83
CA LYS A 26 -0.67 -18.69 21.52
C LYS A 26 0.67 -17.97 21.46
N GLY A 27 0.95 -17.23 20.38
CA GLY A 27 2.26 -16.56 20.22
C GLY A 27 2.18 -15.14 19.66
N GLY A 28 1.02 -14.50 19.80
CA GLY A 28 0.82 -13.08 19.50
C GLY A 28 1.26 -12.71 18.08
N ASN A 29 1.99 -11.60 17.95
CA ASN A 29 2.43 -11.08 16.67
C ASN A 29 3.40 -12.02 15.93
N ARG A 30 4.13 -12.91 16.63
CA ARG A 30 5.15 -13.75 16.00
C ARG A 30 4.56 -14.64 14.91
N PHE A 31 3.56 -15.46 15.25
CA PHE A 31 2.91 -16.35 14.29
C PHE A 31 2.23 -15.59 13.14
N LEU A 32 1.57 -14.48 13.47
CA LEU A 32 0.89 -13.66 12.49
C LEU A 32 1.87 -13.08 11.45
N LEU A 33 3.03 -12.60 11.91
CA LEU A 33 4.04 -12.03 11.03
C LEU A 33 4.79 -13.09 10.23
N THR A 34 5.16 -14.22 10.84
CA THR A 34 5.83 -15.31 10.11
C THR A 34 4.92 -15.89 9.04
N GLY A 35 3.65 -16.15 9.35
CA GLY A 35 2.70 -16.67 8.36
C GLY A 35 2.45 -15.67 7.21
N HIS A 36 2.34 -14.37 7.50
CA HIS A 36 2.26 -13.38 6.43
C HIS A 36 3.54 -13.26 5.59
N LEU A 37 4.72 -13.51 6.18
CA LEU A 37 5.98 -13.55 5.45
C LEU A 37 6.04 -14.76 4.52
N GLU A 38 5.59 -15.93 4.97
CA GLU A 38 5.47 -17.17 4.18
C GLU A 38 4.51 -17.01 3.01
N ILE A 39 3.30 -16.46 3.26
CA ILE A 39 2.34 -16.14 2.20
C ILE A 39 2.98 -15.19 1.17
N GLY A 40 3.69 -14.17 1.64
CA GLY A 40 4.40 -13.25 0.75
C GLY A 40 5.49 -13.92 -0.07
N ALA A 41 6.19 -14.93 0.46
CA ALA A 41 7.20 -15.71 -0.26
C ALA A 41 6.57 -16.53 -1.40
N LEU A 42 5.46 -17.22 -1.12
CA LEU A 42 4.70 -17.99 -2.13
C LEU A 42 4.19 -17.09 -3.25
N LEU A 43 3.62 -15.93 -2.89
CA LEU A 43 3.19 -14.93 -3.87
C LEU A 43 4.37 -14.36 -4.66
N ASN A 44 5.52 -14.14 -4.04
CA ASN A 44 6.70 -13.62 -4.72
C ASN A 44 7.25 -14.63 -5.74
N ARG A 45 7.25 -15.93 -5.39
CA ARG A 45 7.60 -17.04 -6.29
C ARG A 45 6.66 -17.09 -7.51
N GLU A 46 5.36 -16.94 -7.26
CA GLU A 46 4.33 -17.02 -8.31
C GLU A 46 4.32 -15.79 -9.24
N PHE A 47 4.45 -14.58 -8.70
CA PHE A 47 4.32 -13.33 -9.47
C PHE A 47 5.66 -12.68 -9.87
N ASN A 48 6.80 -13.30 -9.52
CA ASN A 48 8.15 -12.76 -9.72
C ASN A 48 8.25 -11.28 -9.31
N SER A 49 7.79 -10.98 -8.09
CA SER A 49 7.81 -9.64 -7.47
C SER A 49 6.86 -8.57 -8.04
N TYR A 50 6.15 -8.79 -9.16
CA TYR A 50 5.34 -7.74 -9.78
C TYR A 50 3.96 -8.21 -10.26
N ILE A 51 2.92 -7.44 -9.93
CA ILE A 51 1.54 -7.65 -10.41
C ILE A 51 1.15 -6.46 -11.28
N LEU A 52 1.84 -6.31 -12.41
CA LEU A 52 1.70 -5.14 -13.29
C LEU A 52 0.86 -5.43 -14.53
N ASN A 53 1.02 -6.60 -15.14
CA ASN A 53 0.31 -6.98 -16.37
C ASN A 53 -1.10 -7.55 -16.08
N GLU A 54 -2.00 -7.45 -17.06
CA GLU A 54 -3.39 -7.89 -16.91
C GLU A 54 -3.51 -9.38 -16.54
N LYS A 55 -2.64 -10.22 -17.10
CA LYS A 55 -2.60 -11.65 -16.79
C LYS A 55 -2.33 -11.92 -15.31
N SER A 56 -1.34 -11.24 -14.72
CA SER A 56 -1.00 -11.35 -13.30
C SER A 56 -2.11 -10.81 -12.40
N LYS A 57 -2.78 -9.72 -12.79
CA LYS A 57 -3.94 -9.18 -12.07
C LYS A 57 -5.10 -10.16 -12.07
N GLN A 58 -5.40 -10.77 -13.21
CA GLN A 58 -6.46 -11.76 -13.34
C GLN A 58 -6.13 -13.01 -12.53
N ARG A 59 -4.88 -13.49 -12.57
CA ARG A 59 -4.46 -14.64 -11.76
C ARG A 59 -4.52 -14.35 -10.25
N MET A 60 -4.11 -13.17 -9.81
CA MET A 60 -4.29 -12.73 -8.42
C MET A 60 -5.77 -12.69 -8.02
N LYS A 61 -6.65 -12.25 -8.92
CA LYS A 61 -8.11 -12.27 -8.70
C LYS A 61 -8.61 -13.71 -8.50
N THR A 62 -8.28 -14.62 -9.42
CA THR A 62 -8.66 -16.04 -9.31
C THR A 62 -8.10 -16.70 -8.04
N LEU A 63 -6.86 -16.41 -7.68
CA LEU A 63 -6.24 -16.91 -6.45
C LEU A 63 -7.00 -16.41 -5.20
N THR A 64 -7.34 -15.12 -5.18
CA THR A 64 -8.14 -14.53 -4.10
C THR A 64 -9.50 -15.19 -3.98
N GLU A 65 -10.21 -15.40 -5.08
CA GLU A 65 -11.53 -16.04 -5.08
C GLU A 65 -11.45 -17.48 -4.56
N LYS A 66 -10.42 -18.24 -4.97
CA LYS A 66 -10.22 -19.62 -4.49
C LYS A 66 -9.89 -19.68 -3.00
N ILE A 67 -8.99 -18.81 -2.52
CA ILE A 67 -8.65 -18.74 -1.09
C ILE A 67 -9.87 -18.33 -0.27
N GLY A 68 -10.64 -17.33 -0.72
CA GLY A 68 -11.82 -16.83 -0.02
C GLY A 68 -12.96 -17.85 0.13
N LYS A 69 -12.99 -18.92 -0.68
CA LYS A 69 -13.93 -20.03 -0.49
C LYS A 69 -13.57 -20.90 0.72
N VAL A 70 -12.28 -20.97 1.07
CA VAL A 70 -11.76 -21.77 2.18
C VAL A 70 -11.64 -20.90 3.44
N VAL A 71 -11.00 -19.73 3.31
CA VAL A 71 -10.74 -18.78 4.38
C VAL A 71 -11.92 -17.81 4.49
N LYS A 72 -12.80 -18.03 5.46
CA LYS A 72 -14.07 -17.29 5.58
C LYS A 72 -13.97 -15.97 6.36
N ILE A 73 -12.89 -15.75 7.12
CA ILE A 73 -12.79 -14.62 8.07
C ILE A 73 -11.53 -13.78 7.77
N ASN A 74 -11.67 -12.45 7.83
CA ASN A 74 -10.57 -11.46 7.74
C ASN A 74 -9.66 -11.56 6.50
N PHE A 75 -10.12 -12.22 5.44
CA PHE A 75 -9.40 -12.37 4.19
C PHE A 75 -9.93 -11.43 3.11
N SER A 76 -9.01 -10.83 2.35
CA SER A 76 -9.35 -9.99 1.20
C SER A 76 -8.20 -9.98 0.19
N LYS A 77 -8.49 -9.55 -1.04
CA LYS A 77 -7.45 -9.30 -2.06
C LYS A 77 -6.32 -8.40 -1.53
N ARG A 78 -6.68 -7.38 -0.76
CA ARG A 78 -5.74 -6.41 -0.18
C ARG A 78 -4.79 -7.07 0.82
N THR A 79 -5.23 -8.11 1.53
CA THR A 79 -4.39 -8.88 2.46
C THR A 79 -3.22 -9.54 1.73
N LEU A 80 -3.45 -10.16 0.56
CA LEU A 80 -2.39 -10.76 -0.26
C LEU A 80 -1.39 -9.72 -0.77
N TYR A 81 -1.86 -8.56 -1.23
CA TYR A 81 -0.96 -7.47 -1.63
C TYR A 81 -0.09 -6.97 -0.48
N HIS A 82 -0.64 -6.87 0.72
CA HIS A 82 0.15 -6.50 1.90
C HIS A 82 1.17 -7.56 2.25
N ALA A 83 0.81 -8.85 2.21
CA ALA A 83 1.76 -9.96 2.44
C ALA A 83 2.92 -9.94 1.43
N LEU A 84 2.61 -9.74 0.14
CA LEU A 84 3.65 -9.63 -0.90
C LEU A 84 4.57 -8.42 -0.65
N LYS A 85 4.01 -7.23 -0.41
CA LYS A 85 4.83 -6.03 -0.09
C LYS A 85 5.66 -6.21 1.17
N PHE A 86 5.10 -6.88 2.18
CA PHE A 86 5.78 -7.17 3.43
C PHE A 86 6.98 -8.09 3.19
N TYR A 87 6.81 -9.18 2.44
CA TYR A 87 7.92 -10.05 2.06
C TYR A 87 8.99 -9.29 1.28
N GLN A 88 8.62 -8.49 0.29
CA GLN A 88 9.58 -7.67 -0.47
C GLN A 88 10.38 -6.72 0.43
N ALA A 89 9.73 -6.16 1.45
CA ALA A 89 10.34 -5.23 2.39
C ALA A 89 11.22 -5.92 3.46
N TYR A 90 10.87 -7.13 3.88
CA TYR A 90 11.36 -7.74 5.12
C TYR A 90 11.92 -9.17 4.99
N HIS A 91 11.91 -9.79 3.80
CA HIS A 91 12.58 -11.08 3.60
C HIS A 91 14.07 -11.00 4.02
N GLY A 92 14.54 -12.02 4.74
CA GLY A 92 15.91 -12.09 5.25
C GLY A 92 16.23 -11.10 6.38
N LYS A 93 15.25 -10.33 6.89
CA LYS A 93 15.44 -9.38 7.99
C LYS A 93 14.88 -9.94 9.29
N LYS A 94 15.49 -9.55 10.41
CA LYS A 94 14.95 -9.81 11.75
C LYS A 94 13.73 -8.91 11.98
N LEU A 95 12.59 -9.52 12.30
CA LEU A 95 11.37 -8.81 12.66
C LEU A 95 11.37 -8.43 14.15
N ASP A 96 10.88 -7.23 14.45
CA ASP A 96 10.49 -6.82 15.79
C ASP A 96 9.04 -7.27 16.07
N PHE A 97 8.88 -8.24 16.98
CA PHE A 97 7.58 -8.79 17.35
C PHE A 97 6.78 -7.91 18.32
N ARG A 98 7.37 -6.80 18.83
CA ARG A 98 6.61 -5.74 19.54
C ARG A 98 5.60 -5.07 18.61
N LEU A 99 5.92 -5.02 17.32
CA LEU A 99 5.06 -4.45 16.28
C LEU A 99 4.07 -5.49 15.75
N SER A 100 2.81 -5.08 15.61
CA SER A 100 1.75 -5.93 15.06
C SER A 100 1.72 -5.92 13.52
N TRP A 101 0.95 -6.84 12.93
CA TRP A 101 0.73 -6.89 11.48
C TRP A 101 0.31 -5.54 10.90
N SER A 102 -0.55 -4.79 11.59
CA SER A 102 -0.99 -3.48 11.13
C SER A 102 0.14 -2.46 11.04
N HIS A 103 1.16 -2.55 11.91
CA HIS A 103 2.36 -1.70 11.81
C HIS A 103 3.16 -2.05 10.56
N TYR A 104 3.43 -3.34 10.35
CA TYR A 104 4.19 -3.78 9.17
C TYR A 104 3.48 -3.50 7.85
N ARG A 105 2.15 -3.48 7.82
CA ARG A 105 1.39 -3.02 6.64
C ARG A 105 1.69 -1.57 6.28
N ILE A 106 1.86 -0.70 7.27
CA ILE A 106 2.25 0.70 7.08
C ILE A 106 3.71 0.77 6.63
N LEU A 107 4.61 0.16 7.40
CA LEU A 107 6.06 0.20 7.15
C LEU A 107 6.42 -0.33 5.76
N SER A 108 5.81 -1.43 5.34
CA SER A 108 6.05 -2.04 4.02
C SER A 108 5.55 -1.18 2.85
N ALA A 109 4.65 -0.24 3.11
CA ALA A 109 4.17 0.70 2.10
C ALA A 109 5.05 1.97 1.99
N ILE A 110 5.98 2.19 2.93
CA ILE A 110 6.94 3.31 2.88
C ILE A 110 7.98 3.01 1.81
N SER A 111 8.10 3.86 0.79
CA SER A 111 9.04 3.63 -0.32
C SER A 111 10.50 3.77 0.10
N ASN A 112 10.82 4.77 0.91
CA ASN A 112 12.16 5.05 1.37
C ASN A 112 12.61 4.11 2.51
N ILE A 113 13.74 3.42 2.31
CA ILE A 113 14.29 2.42 3.24
C ILE A 113 14.80 3.06 4.54
N THR A 114 15.46 4.22 4.48
CA THR A 114 16.00 4.88 5.68
C THR A 114 14.88 5.38 6.58
N THR A 115 13.87 6.01 5.97
CA THR A 115 12.64 6.42 6.67
C THR A 115 11.93 5.23 7.30
N ARG A 116 11.76 4.12 6.57
CA ARG A 116 11.13 2.90 7.08
C ARG A 116 11.85 2.37 8.33
N LYS A 117 13.17 2.21 8.26
CA LYS A 117 13.98 1.71 9.39
C LYS A 117 13.90 2.63 10.61
N LYS A 118 13.93 3.95 10.40
CA LYS A 118 13.80 4.94 11.48
C LYS A 118 12.45 4.79 12.18
N LEU A 119 11.36 4.79 11.43
CA LEU A 119 10.00 4.68 11.98
C LEU A 119 9.73 3.33 12.63
N GLU A 120 10.27 2.24 12.09
CA GLU A 120 10.20 0.91 12.70
C GLU A 120 10.85 0.89 14.08
N LYS A 121 12.08 1.42 14.18
CA LYS A 121 12.79 1.52 15.46
C LYS A 121 12.03 2.39 16.47
N GLU A 122 11.61 3.59 16.06
CA GLU A 122 10.89 4.50 16.96
C GLU A 122 9.55 3.93 17.42
N ALA A 123 8.80 3.26 16.53
CA ALA A 123 7.55 2.62 16.90
C ALA A 123 7.73 1.49 17.91
N GLY A 124 8.78 0.68 17.75
CA GLY A 124 9.10 -0.40 18.69
C GLY A 124 9.57 0.12 20.04
N ASP A 125 10.42 1.14 20.05
CA ASP A 125 11.02 1.68 21.27
C ASP A 125 10.06 2.54 22.09
N LYS A 126 9.22 3.34 21.41
CA LYS A 126 8.23 4.23 22.05
C LYS A 126 6.84 3.60 22.21
N GLY A 127 6.67 2.34 21.77
CA GLY A 127 5.39 1.63 21.84
C GLY A 127 4.26 2.34 21.08
N TRP A 128 4.54 2.86 19.88
CA TRP A 128 3.53 3.56 19.09
C TRP A 128 2.39 2.61 18.71
N ASN A 129 1.16 3.15 18.74
CA ASN A 129 0.04 2.46 18.13
C ASN A 129 0.03 2.64 16.61
N ARG A 130 -0.86 1.91 15.94
CA ARG A 130 -1.01 1.93 14.48
C ARG A 130 -1.23 3.34 13.93
N ASP A 131 -2.13 4.10 14.55
CA ASP A 131 -2.58 5.39 14.02
C ASP A 131 -1.50 6.46 14.15
N LEU A 132 -0.73 6.43 15.24
CA LEU A 132 0.42 7.30 15.45
C LEU A 132 1.54 6.99 14.46
N LEU A 133 1.86 5.71 14.24
CA LEU A 133 2.80 5.31 13.19
C LEU A 133 2.31 5.76 11.81
N GLU A 134 1.02 5.61 11.52
CA GLU A 134 0.44 6.04 10.25
C GLU A 134 0.60 7.55 10.04
N ARG A 135 0.38 8.35 11.09
CA ARG A 135 0.58 9.80 11.06
C ARG A 135 2.02 10.16 10.72
N TYR A 136 3.00 9.63 11.43
CA TYR A 136 4.42 9.91 11.15
C TYR A 136 4.87 9.41 9.78
N ALA A 137 4.34 8.26 9.35
CA ALA A 137 4.59 7.77 8.00
C ALA A 137 4.07 8.76 6.94
N ARG A 138 2.85 9.31 7.11
CA ARG A 138 2.30 10.35 6.22
C ARG A 138 3.14 11.63 6.24
N GLU A 139 3.53 12.10 7.42
CA GLU A 139 4.38 13.29 7.59
C GLU A 139 5.74 13.13 6.91
N SER A 140 6.26 11.91 6.82
CA SER A 140 7.51 11.64 6.09
C SER A 140 7.44 11.87 4.58
N GLY A 141 6.23 11.94 3.99
CA GLY A 141 6.03 12.08 2.54
C GLY A 141 6.27 10.79 1.74
N TYR A 142 6.74 9.71 2.38
CA TYR A 142 7.05 8.43 1.71
C TYR A 142 5.95 7.37 1.86
N TYR A 143 4.83 7.70 2.51
CA TYR A 143 3.71 6.79 2.79
C TYR A 143 2.37 7.33 2.31
N GLY A 144 1.69 6.51 1.47
CA GLY A 144 0.48 6.91 0.77
C GLY A 144 0.81 7.93 -0.32
N GLY A 145 0.33 7.72 -1.55
CA GLY A 145 0.46 8.75 -2.57
C GLY A 145 -0.08 10.08 -2.04
N SER A 146 0.55 11.20 -2.42
CA SER A 146 0.09 12.54 -2.06
C SER A 146 -1.43 12.57 -2.22
N LYS A 147 -2.18 12.95 -1.17
CA LYS A 147 -3.61 13.21 -1.35
C LYS A 147 -3.68 14.21 -2.50
N SER A 148 -4.34 13.87 -3.60
CA SER A 148 -4.66 14.90 -4.58
C SER A 148 -5.40 15.97 -3.78
N LEU A 149 -4.89 17.20 -3.81
CA LEU A 149 -5.63 18.34 -3.28
C LEU A 149 -6.92 18.34 -4.09
N LYS A 150 -8.00 17.83 -3.48
CA LYS A 150 -9.34 18.02 -4.00
C LYS A 150 -9.66 19.46 -3.70
N TRP A 151 -9.36 20.33 -4.65
CA TRP A 151 -9.86 21.69 -4.63
C TRP A 151 -11.38 21.59 -4.52
N ASN A 152 -11.94 22.13 -3.43
CA ASN A 152 -13.39 22.26 -3.34
C ASN A 152 -13.84 23.11 -4.52
N ARG A 153 -14.93 22.71 -5.18
CA ARG A 153 -15.55 23.58 -6.21
C ARG A 153 -15.83 24.93 -5.53
N PRO A 154 -15.40 26.06 -6.11
CA PRO A 154 -15.67 27.36 -5.53
C PRO A 154 -17.18 27.49 -5.28
N SER A 155 -17.57 27.74 -4.03
CA SER A 155 -18.94 28.06 -3.68
C SER A 155 -19.13 29.57 -3.83
N GLY A 156 -20.03 29.99 -4.72
CA GLY A 156 -20.31 31.40 -5.02
C GLY A 156 -20.44 31.70 -6.51
N GLU A 157 -20.66 32.97 -6.85
CA GLU A 157 -20.65 33.45 -8.23
C GLU A 157 -19.25 33.33 -8.82
N ASN A 158 -19.11 32.57 -9.91
CA ASN A 158 -17.86 32.41 -10.62
C ASN A 158 -17.81 33.46 -11.74
N TYR A 159 -17.04 34.52 -11.54
CA TYR A 159 -16.82 35.53 -12.58
C TYR A 159 -15.76 35.03 -13.57
N CYS A 160 -16.20 34.64 -14.76
CA CYS A 160 -15.31 34.32 -15.88
C CYS A 160 -14.90 35.61 -16.59
N TYR A 161 -13.69 36.10 -16.35
CA TYR A 161 -13.12 37.19 -17.13
C TYR A 161 -12.34 36.66 -18.34
N LYS A 162 -12.59 37.26 -19.50
CA LYS A 162 -11.78 37.06 -20.70
C LYS A 162 -10.84 38.24 -20.82
N ILE A 163 -9.53 38.00 -20.74
CA ILE A 163 -8.55 39.04 -21.03
C ILE A 163 -8.55 39.25 -22.54
N VAL A 164 -8.92 40.45 -22.97
CA VAL A 164 -8.81 40.89 -24.36
C VAL A 164 -7.67 41.91 -24.42
N LYS A 165 -6.71 41.72 -25.33
CA LYS A 165 -5.73 42.76 -25.63
C LYS A 165 -6.44 43.84 -26.43
N ASN A 166 -6.79 44.95 -25.80
CA ASN A 166 -7.12 46.16 -26.54
C ASN A 166 -5.81 46.86 -26.88
N GLU A 167 -5.50 46.97 -28.17
CA GLU A 167 -4.46 47.89 -28.62
C GLU A 167 -4.96 49.31 -28.34
N ILE A 168 -4.27 50.02 -27.46
CA ILE A 168 -4.56 51.42 -27.16
C ILE A 168 -4.22 52.21 -28.43
N SER A 169 -5.22 52.58 -29.23
CA SER A 169 -5.02 53.45 -30.39
C SER A 169 -4.64 54.85 -29.89
N SER A 170 -3.35 55.16 -29.84
CA SER A 170 -2.87 56.53 -29.65
C SER A 170 -3.16 57.33 -30.93
N GLN A 171 -4.29 58.04 -30.98
CA GLN A 171 -4.49 59.08 -31.99
C GLN A 171 -3.49 60.21 -31.71
N LYS A 172 -2.36 60.21 -32.42
CA LYS A 172 -1.49 61.38 -32.56
C LYS A 172 -2.18 62.37 -33.52
N ASN A 173 -2.88 63.36 -32.97
CA ASN A 173 -3.25 64.55 -33.72
C ASN A 173 -1.98 65.39 -33.96
N PHE A 174 -1.39 65.26 -35.15
CA PHE A 174 -0.43 66.26 -35.64
C PHE A 174 -1.23 67.39 -36.30
N GLY A 175 -1.42 68.49 -35.56
CA GLY A 175 -1.84 69.75 -36.16
C GLY A 175 -0.77 70.22 -37.13
N SER A 176 -1.16 70.42 -38.39
CA SER A 176 -0.33 71.03 -39.42
C SER A 176 -0.73 72.49 -39.55
N ILE A 177 0.26 73.35 -39.29
CA ILE A 177 0.47 74.78 -39.62
C ILE A 177 -0.70 75.54 -40.24
#